data_AF-A0A2G6G1H6-F1
#
_entry.id   AF-A0A2G6G1H6-F1
#
_cell.length_a   1.000
_cell.length_b   1.000
_cell.length_c   1.000
_cell.angle_alpha   90.00
_cell.angle_beta   90.00
_cell.angle_gamma   90.00
#
_symmetry.space_group_name_H-M   'P 1'
#
loop_
_entity.id
_entity.type
_entity.pdbx_description
1 polymer ?
#
loop_
_entity_poly.entity_id
_entity_poly.type
_entity_poly.pdbx_seq_one_letter_code
_entity_poly.pdbx_strand_id
1 'polypeptide(L)'
;KTQKPVTDANGLYKFTGLPDGEYEIEFVESTLPDDFKITLTDVGGDDAKDSDGLTPAGVIDGADNMTIDLGIVPVIPPVELFNIGDYVWYDDDHNGIQDDGDRGVKDVRVVLFDENGDELAAVFTDANGKYIFEDLPPGDYVVKFDANTLPAGYIVTTQDQGADDKDSDG
;
A
#
# COMPACT_ATOMS: atom_id res chain seq x y z
N LYS A 1 19.50 -29.10 29.22
CA LYS A 1 18.04 -29.36 29.16
C LYS A 1 17.42 -28.18 28.44
N THR A 2 16.66 -28.41 27.37
CA THR A 2 15.98 -27.34 26.64
C THR A 2 14.78 -26.83 27.44
N GLN A 3 14.65 -25.51 27.56
CA GLN A 3 13.47 -24.84 28.10
C GLN A 3 12.80 -24.05 26.96
N LYS A 4 11.48 -23.86 27.03
CA LYS A 4 10.69 -23.15 25.99
C LYS A 4 9.64 -22.24 26.64
N PRO A 5 10.06 -21.16 27.33
CA PRO A 5 9.15 -20.17 27.85
C PRO A 5 8.46 -19.42 26.70
N VAL A 6 7.35 -18.76 27.01
CA VAL A 6 6.65 -17.82 26.11
C VAL A 6 6.56 -16.50 26.84
N THR A 7 6.65 -15.39 26.12
CA THR A 7 6.49 -14.04 26.69
C THR A 7 5.11 -13.86 27.30
N ASP A 8 5.03 -13.14 28.41
CA ASP A 8 3.77 -12.79 29.05
C ASP A 8 3.10 -11.57 28.41
N ALA A 9 2.00 -11.09 28.99
CA ALA A 9 1.26 -9.93 28.50
C ALA A 9 2.05 -8.61 28.52
N ASN A 10 3.18 -8.56 29.22
CA ASN A 10 4.09 -7.41 29.25
C ASN A 10 5.30 -7.61 28.34
N GLY A 11 5.37 -8.72 27.58
CA GLY A 11 6.49 -9.05 26.72
C GLY A 11 7.69 -9.68 27.44
N LEU A 12 7.56 -10.03 28.73
CA LEU A 12 8.67 -10.60 29.50
C LEU A 12 8.69 -12.12 29.41
N TYR A 13 9.88 -12.71 29.31
CA TYR A 13 10.11 -14.15 29.43
C TYR A 13 11.20 -14.43 30.47
N LYS A 14 11.24 -15.65 31.03
CA LYS A 14 12.31 -16.04 31.95
C LYS A 14 12.62 -17.53 31.87
N PHE A 15 13.91 -17.83 31.81
CA PHE A 15 14.46 -19.15 32.10
C PHE A 15 14.81 -19.24 33.59
N THR A 16 14.53 -20.37 34.24
CA THR A 16 14.77 -20.54 35.68
C THR A 16 15.62 -21.77 35.99
N GLY A 17 16.35 -21.71 37.10
CA GLY A 17 17.16 -22.84 37.59
C GLY A 17 18.32 -23.20 36.67
N LEU A 18 18.87 -22.23 35.95
CA LEU A 18 20.05 -22.41 35.10
C LEU A 18 21.32 -22.26 35.96
N PRO A 19 22.27 -23.21 35.91
CA PRO A 19 23.61 -23.03 36.49
C PRO A 19 24.44 -22.01 35.69
N ASP A 20 25.56 -21.56 36.26
CA ASP A 20 26.56 -20.78 35.52
C ASP A 20 27.02 -21.54 34.26
N GLY A 21 27.17 -20.82 33.16
CA GLY A 21 27.54 -21.38 31.86
C GLY A 21 27.10 -20.54 30.67
N GLU A 22 27.47 -21.04 29.49
CA GLU A 22 27.07 -20.49 28.20
C GLU A 22 25.83 -21.24 27.66
N TYR A 23 24.93 -20.50 27.04
CA TYR A 23 23.65 -20.96 26.55
C TYR A 23 23.40 -20.43 25.13
N GLU A 24 22.81 -21.28 24.29
CA GLU A 24 22.23 -20.86 23.02
C GLU A 24 20.75 -20.54 23.25
N ILE A 25 20.33 -19.33 22.86
CA ILE A 25 18.95 -18.88 22.93
C ILE A 25 18.43 -18.76 21.50
N GLU A 26 17.18 -19.13 21.29
CA GLU A 26 16.49 -19.01 20.01
C GLU A 26 15.13 -18.34 20.25
N PHE A 27 14.94 -17.17 19.65
CA PHE A 27 13.62 -16.63 19.40
C PHE A 27 13.04 -17.33 18.17
N VAL A 28 11.85 -17.91 18.28
CA VAL A 28 11.27 -18.68 17.18
C VAL A 28 10.51 -17.73 16.26
N GLU A 29 11.12 -17.34 15.14
CA GLU A 29 10.56 -16.36 14.19
C GLU A 29 9.13 -16.69 13.75
N SER A 30 8.82 -17.98 13.57
CA SER A 30 7.47 -18.44 13.19
C SER A 30 6.39 -18.24 14.27
N THR A 31 6.76 -17.68 15.43
CA THR A 31 5.83 -17.32 16.52
C THR A 31 5.56 -15.82 16.58
N LEU A 32 6.24 -15.02 15.76
CA LEU A 32 5.95 -13.61 15.60
C LEU A 32 4.61 -13.42 14.88
N PRO A 33 3.87 -12.33 15.15
CA PRO A 33 2.72 -11.96 14.33
C PRO A 33 3.13 -11.72 12.88
N ASP A 34 2.29 -12.12 11.93
CA ASP A 34 2.58 -12.05 10.48
C ASP A 34 2.89 -10.62 9.98
N ASP A 35 2.35 -9.61 10.67
CA ASP A 35 2.54 -8.19 10.39
C ASP A 35 3.74 -7.59 11.12
N PHE A 36 4.66 -8.39 11.64
CA PHE A 36 5.89 -7.92 12.29
C PHE A 36 7.12 -8.61 11.73
N LYS A 37 8.22 -7.86 11.73
CA LYS A 37 9.57 -8.36 11.46
C LYS A 37 10.52 -7.90 12.55
N ILE A 38 11.68 -8.52 12.61
CA ILE A 38 12.71 -8.19 13.59
C ILE A 38 13.36 -6.87 13.22
N THR A 39 13.65 -6.07 14.23
CA THR A 39 14.36 -4.80 14.06
C THR A 39 15.86 -5.02 13.82
N LEU A 40 16.61 -3.93 13.66
CA LEU A 40 18.07 -3.98 13.58
C LEU A 40 18.65 -4.47 14.92
N THR A 41 19.68 -5.30 14.87
CA THR A 41 20.36 -5.82 16.07
C THR A 41 21.53 -4.94 16.48
N ASP A 42 21.89 -5.00 17.77
CA ASP A 42 23.09 -4.38 18.35
C ASP A 42 23.19 -2.85 18.10
N VAL A 43 22.04 -2.17 18.10
CA VAL A 43 21.94 -0.75 17.75
C VAL A 43 22.16 0.15 18.96
N GLY A 44 23.34 0.78 18.97
CA GLY A 44 23.77 1.63 20.07
C GLY A 44 24.30 0.75 21.19
N GLY A 45 25.52 1.00 21.66
CA GLY A 45 26.26 0.03 22.51
C GLY A 45 25.79 -0.09 23.96
N ASP A 46 24.49 -0.15 24.21
CA ASP A 46 23.87 -0.46 25.49
C ASP A 46 23.05 -1.75 25.34
N ASP A 47 23.73 -2.89 25.54
CA ASP A 47 23.20 -4.25 25.41
C ASP A 47 21.90 -4.48 26.22
N ALA A 48 21.62 -3.66 27.25
CA ALA A 48 20.38 -3.79 28.04
C ALA A 48 19.16 -3.12 27.39
N LYS A 49 19.30 -2.58 26.18
CA LYS A 49 18.25 -1.78 25.51
C LYS A 49 18.12 -2.03 24.01
N ASP A 50 19.15 -2.56 23.37
CA ASP A 50 19.08 -2.92 21.96
C ASP A 50 18.54 -4.35 21.80
N SER A 51 18.56 -4.85 20.56
CA SER A 51 18.05 -6.19 20.26
C SER A 51 19.21 -7.10 19.90
N ASP A 52 19.25 -8.32 20.48
CA ASP A 52 20.30 -9.29 20.21
C ASP A 52 20.00 -10.24 19.03
N GLY A 53 18.86 -10.04 18.36
CA GLY A 53 18.42 -10.84 17.23
C GLY A 53 17.88 -12.23 17.59
N LEU A 54 17.78 -13.10 16.58
CA LEU A 54 17.08 -14.39 16.72
C LEU A 54 17.82 -15.43 17.53
N THR A 55 19.14 -15.44 17.48
CA THR A 55 19.96 -16.51 18.07
C THR A 55 21.10 -15.95 18.92
N PRO A 56 20.79 -15.20 20.01
CA PRO A 56 21.82 -14.63 20.85
C PRO A 56 22.46 -15.70 21.76
N ALA A 57 23.72 -15.46 22.12
CA ALA A 57 24.40 -16.25 23.14
C ALA A 57 24.05 -15.67 24.53
N GLY A 58 23.69 -16.55 25.47
CA GLY A 58 23.47 -16.18 26.86
C GLY A 58 24.62 -16.66 27.74
N VAL A 59 25.09 -15.81 28.65
CA VAL A 59 26.08 -16.18 29.67
C VAL A 59 25.51 -15.91 31.05
N ILE A 60 25.61 -16.91 31.94
CA ILE A 60 25.34 -16.78 33.37
C ILE A 60 26.66 -17.02 34.09
N ASP A 61 27.11 -16.04 34.85
CA ASP A 61 28.35 -16.14 35.65
C ASP A 61 28.14 -15.43 36.99
N GLY A 62 27.61 -16.16 37.98
CA GLY A 62 27.38 -15.66 39.33
C GLY A 62 26.21 -14.68 39.47
N ALA A 63 25.49 -14.35 38.38
CA ALA A 63 24.30 -13.50 38.36
C ALA A 63 23.36 -13.81 37.18
N ASP A 64 22.07 -13.47 37.34
CA ASP A 64 21.07 -13.52 36.25
C ASP A 64 21.47 -12.54 35.12
N ASN A 65 21.33 -12.98 33.87
CA ASN A 65 21.45 -12.13 32.69
C ASN A 65 20.05 -11.72 32.21
N MET A 66 19.79 -10.41 32.18
CA MET A 66 18.51 -9.79 31.84
C MET A 66 18.62 -8.83 30.66
N THR A 67 19.67 -8.94 29.84
CA THR A 67 19.95 -8.05 28.70
C THR A 67 19.68 -8.72 27.36
N ILE A 68 18.97 -9.85 27.34
CA ILE A 68 18.74 -10.61 26.11
C ILE A 68 17.33 -10.31 25.61
N ASP A 69 17.24 -9.43 24.63
CA ASP A 69 16.03 -8.78 24.18
C ASP A 69 15.83 -8.90 22.66
N LEU A 70 14.56 -8.98 22.23
CA LEU A 70 14.19 -9.00 20.82
C LEU A 70 13.27 -7.82 20.49
N GLY A 71 13.74 -6.93 19.63
CA GLY A 71 12.94 -5.86 19.07
C GLY A 71 12.22 -6.30 17.80
N ILE A 72 10.94 -5.96 17.68
CA ILE A 72 10.13 -6.18 16.48
C ILE A 72 9.50 -4.87 16.01
N VAL A 73 9.31 -4.74 14.71
CA VAL A 73 8.67 -3.60 14.05
C VAL A 73 7.54 -4.07 13.13
N PRO A 74 6.46 -3.30 13.01
CA PRO A 74 5.42 -3.62 12.04
C PRO A 74 5.98 -3.70 10.62
N VAL A 75 5.57 -4.72 9.88
CA VAL A 75 5.65 -4.76 8.43
C VAL A 75 4.53 -3.87 7.90
N ILE A 76 4.88 -2.70 7.40
CA ILE A 76 3.94 -1.87 6.66
C ILE A 76 3.87 -2.45 5.25
N PRO A 77 2.78 -3.13 4.85
CA PRO A 77 2.66 -3.60 3.48
C PRO A 77 2.76 -2.39 2.53
N PRO A 78 3.43 -2.52 1.37
CA PRO A 78 3.38 -1.46 0.37
C PRO A 78 1.91 -1.22 0.01
N VAL A 79 1.48 0.04 0.04
CA VAL A 79 0.16 0.42 -0.46
C VAL A 79 0.18 0.12 -1.95
N GLU A 80 -0.64 -0.84 -2.40
CA GLU A 80 -0.86 -1.05 -3.82
C GLU A 80 -1.57 0.18 -4.38
N LEU A 81 -1.02 0.75 -5.45
CA LEU A 81 -1.56 1.91 -6.12
C LEU A 81 -2.04 1.52 -7.52
N PHE A 82 -3.10 2.18 -7.98
CA PHE A 82 -3.82 1.89 -9.21
C PHE A 82 -3.99 3.17 -10.04
N ASN A 83 -4.39 3.00 -11.30
CA ASN A 83 -4.59 4.12 -12.21
C ASN A 83 -6.03 4.14 -12.74
N ILE A 84 -6.58 5.34 -12.94
CA ILE A 84 -7.87 5.56 -13.58
C ILE A 84 -7.66 6.45 -14.81
N GLY A 85 -8.14 6.02 -15.96
CA GLY A 85 -8.08 6.81 -17.19
C GLY A 85 -8.59 6.02 -18.37
N ASP A 86 -8.87 6.71 -19.48
CA ASP A 86 -8.99 6.08 -20.79
C ASP A 86 -8.95 7.13 -21.91
N TYR A 87 -10.09 7.55 -22.46
CA TYR A 87 -10.16 8.24 -23.74
C TYR A 87 -11.37 9.15 -23.83
N VAL A 88 -11.23 10.29 -24.50
CA VAL A 88 -12.34 11.13 -24.94
C VAL A 88 -12.28 11.22 -26.46
N TRP A 89 -13.39 10.92 -27.14
CA TRP A 89 -13.46 10.85 -28.59
C TRP A 89 -14.63 11.65 -29.18
N TYR A 90 -14.54 11.91 -30.48
CA TYR A 90 -15.64 12.45 -31.26
C TYR A 90 -16.53 11.30 -31.74
N ASP A 91 -17.74 11.23 -31.20
CA ASP A 91 -18.81 10.35 -31.66
C ASP A 91 -19.54 11.00 -32.85
N ASP A 92 -18.94 10.90 -34.04
CA ASP A 92 -19.44 11.58 -35.25
C ASP A 92 -20.74 10.90 -35.79
N ASP A 93 -20.98 9.63 -35.47
CA ASP A 93 -22.18 8.88 -35.91
C ASP A 93 -23.31 8.80 -34.85
N HIS A 94 -23.04 9.33 -33.65
CA HIS A 94 -23.97 9.53 -32.52
C HIS A 94 -24.49 8.21 -31.94
N ASN A 95 -23.66 7.19 -31.90
CA ASN A 95 -24.05 5.86 -31.43
C ASN A 95 -23.63 5.57 -29.97
N GLY A 96 -22.83 6.44 -29.35
CA GLY A 96 -22.34 6.28 -27.97
C GLY A 96 -21.28 5.20 -27.78
N ILE A 97 -20.77 4.62 -28.87
CA ILE A 97 -19.76 3.57 -28.91
C ILE A 97 -18.44 4.20 -29.38
N GLN A 98 -17.33 3.72 -28.82
CA GLN A 98 -16.01 4.00 -29.34
C GLN A 98 -15.73 3.09 -30.55
N ASP A 99 -15.71 3.67 -31.75
CA ASP A 99 -15.48 2.98 -33.01
C ASP A 99 -14.02 3.07 -33.50
N ASP A 100 -13.66 2.10 -34.34
CA ASP A 100 -12.36 2.08 -35.03
C ASP A 100 -12.27 3.27 -36.00
N GLY A 101 -11.49 4.27 -35.63
CA GLY A 101 -11.28 5.49 -36.42
C GLY A 101 -11.75 6.77 -35.72
N ASP A 102 -12.44 6.65 -34.59
CA ASP A 102 -12.84 7.80 -33.79
C ASP A 102 -11.64 8.59 -33.32
N ARG A 103 -11.72 9.90 -33.54
CA ARG A 103 -10.61 10.82 -33.27
C ARG A 103 -10.69 11.29 -31.82
N GLY A 104 -9.52 11.36 -31.19
CA GLY A 104 -9.41 11.84 -29.82
C GLY A 104 -9.70 13.33 -29.69
N VAL A 105 -10.30 13.72 -28.58
CA VAL A 105 -10.57 15.11 -28.23
C VAL A 105 -9.49 15.59 -27.26
N LYS A 106 -8.63 16.48 -27.74
CA LYS A 106 -7.57 17.12 -26.96
C LYS A 106 -8.14 18.24 -26.07
N ASP A 107 -7.45 18.51 -24.95
CA ASP A 107 -7.68 19.65 -24.05
C ASP A 107 -9.04 19.64 -23.31
N VAL A 108 -9.65 18.46 -23.17
CA VAL A 108 -10.80 18.26 -22.30
C VAL A 108 -10.30 18.14 -20.86
N ARG A 109 -10.81 18.98 -19.96
CA ARG A 109 -10.50 18.93 -18.53
C ARG A 109 -11.28 17.78 -17.89
N VAL A 110 -10.55 16.88 -17.25
CA VAL A 110 -11.09 15.73 -16.51
C VAL A 110 -10.72 15.89 -15.05
N VAL A 111 -11.69 15.68 -14.16
CA VAL A 111 -11.54 15.92 -12.72
C VAL A 111 -11.88 14.65 -11.95
N LEU A 112 -11.00 14.26 -11.04
CA LEU A 112 -11.17 13.14 -10.13
C LEU A 112 -11.66 13.64 -8.77
N PHE A 113 -12.72 13.01 -8.27
CA PHE A 113 -13.25 13.25 -6.93
C PHE A 113 -13.19 11.97 -6.10
N ASP A 114 -13.08 12.11 -4.79
CA ASP A 114 -13.29 11.01 -3.84
C ASP A 114 -14.78 10.70 -3.64
N GLU A 115 -15.07 9.67 -2.82
CA GLU A 115 -16.44 9.28 -2.44
C GLU A 115 -17.23 10.40 -1.72
N ASN A 116 -16.54 11.35 -1.08
CA ASN A 116 -17.14 12.46 -0.37
C ASN A 116 -17.48 13.64 -1.30
N GLY A 117 -17.03 13.57 -2.56
CA GLY A 117 -17.19 14.62 -3.55
C GLY A 117 -16.13 15.72 -3.47
N ASP A 118 -15.01 15.47 -2.77
CA ASP A 118 -13.86 16.37 -2.72
C ASP A 118 -12.98 16.18 -3.96
N GLU A 119 -12.58 17.29 -4.60
CA GLU A 119 -11.70 17.26 -5.78
C GLU A 119 -10.29 16.83 -5.36
N LEU A 120 -9.82 15.72 -5.91
CA LEU A 120 -8.48 15.17 -5.66
C LEU A 120 -7.46 15.68 -6.68
N ALA A 121 -7.83 15.67 -7.96
CA ALA A 121 -6.93 15.99 -9.06
C ALA A 121 -7.70 16.42 -10.32
N ALA A 122 -7.00 17.12 -11.22
CA ALA A 122 -7.50 17.42 -12.55
C ALA A 122 -6.39 17.29 -13.59
N VAL A 123 -6.73 16.71 -14.74
CA VAL A 123 -5.84 16.54 -15.90
C VAL A 123 -6.53 17.02 -17.17
N PHE A 124 -5.77 17.16 -18.25
CA PHE A 124 -6.30 17.45 -19.58
C PHE A 124 -6.01 16.28 -20.50
N THR A 125 -6.95 15.96 -21.38
CA THR A 125 -6.72 14.96 -22.42
C THR A 125 -5.60 15.39 -23.37
N ASP A 126 -4.78 14.43 -23.77
CA ASP A 126 -3.65 14.67 -24.66
C ASP A 126 -4.07 14.84 -26.14
N ALA A 127 -3.10 14.94 -27.04
CA ALA A 127 -3.36 15.10 -28.47
C ALA A 127 -4.13 13.91 -29.11
N ASN A 128 -4.11 12.76 -28.46
CA ASN A 128 -4.82 11.56 -28.83
C ASN A 128 -6.03 11.32 -27.92
N GLY A 129 -6.55 12.34 -27.22
CA GLY A 129 -7.72 12.22 -26.36
C GLY A 129 -7.54 11.39 -25.08
N LYS A 130 -6.32 10.92 -24.77
CA LYS A 130 -6.07 10.06 -23.61
C LYS A 130 -5.85 10.88 -22.34
N TYR A 131 -6.30 10.36 -21.20
CA TYR A 131 -6.03 10.92 -19.87
C TYR A 131 -5.77 9.81 -18.86
N ILE A 132 -5.03 10.11 -17.79
CA ILE A 132 -4.75 9.16 -16.71
C ILE A 132 -4.52 9.89 -15.38
N PHE A 133 -5.06 9.32 -14.31
CA PHE A 133 -4.72 9.60 -12.91
C PHE A 133 -3.92 8.40 -12.41
N GLU A 134 -2.67 8.63 -12.02
CA GLU A 134 -1.75 7.60 -11.56
C GLU A 134 -1.68 7.57 -10.03
N ASP A 135 -1.17 6.46 -9.48
CA ASP A 135 -0.78 6.34 -8.08
C ASP A 135 -1.95 6.51 -7.07
N LEU A 136 -3.13 6.02 -7.41
CA LEU A 136 -4.33 6.08 -6.57
C LEU A 136 -4.41 4.90 -5.59
N PRO A 137 -4.61 5.13 -4.28
CA PRO A 137 -4.95 4.06 -3.35
C PRO A 137 -6.26 3.36 -3.73
N PRO A 138 -6.51 2.12 -3.26
CA PRO A 138 -7.81 1.48 -3.43
C PRO A 138 -8.90 2.33 -2.79
N GLY A 139 -9.98 2.57 -3.53
CA GLY A 139 -11.10 3.37 -3.07
C GLY A 139 -12.12 3.62 -4.18
N ASP A 140 -13.23 4.22 -3.80
CA ASP A 140 -14.26 4.67 -4.74
C ASP A 140 -13.94 6.09 -5.20
N TYR A 141 -13.98 6.29 -6.52
CA TYR A 141 -13.68 7.56 -7.16
C TYR A 141 -14.76 7.93 -8.16
N VAL A 142 -14.97 9.22 -8.34
CA VAL A 142 -15.88 9.76 -9.37
C VAL A 142 -15.08 10.61 -10.34
N VAL A 143 -15.13 10.24 -11.62
CA VAL A 143 -14.54 11.02 -12.72
C VAL A 143 -15.61 11.92 -13.32
N LYS A 144 -15.29 13.20 -13.55
CA LYS A 144 -16.18 14.14 -14.26
C LYS A 144 -15.44 14.86 -15.37
N PHE A 145 -16.10 14.98 -16.51
CA PHE A 145 -15.63 15.74 -17.66
C PHE A 145 -16.22 17.16 -17.61
N ASP A 146 -15.37 18.18 -17.74
CA ASP A 146 -15.82 19.57 -17.77
C ASP A 146 -16.38 19.92 -19.15
N ALA A 147 -17.72 19.94 -19.26
CA ALA A 147 -18.42 20.28 -20.49
C ALA A 147 -18.03 21.65 -21.07
N ASN A 148 -17.49 22.59 -20.27
CA ASN A 148 -17.06 23.90 -20.76
C ASN A 148 -15.72 23.85 -21.52
N THR A 149 -14.99 22.74 -21.39
CA THR A 149 -13.74 22.49 -22.10
C THR A 149 -13.91 21.65 -23.35
N LEU A 150 -15.14 21.20 -23.63
CA LEU A 150 -15.45 20.54 -24.88
C LEU A 150 -15.32 21.53 -26.06
N PRO A 151 -14.89 21.06 -27.24
CA PRO A 151 -14.89 21.87 -28.46
C PRO A 151 -16.26 22.49 -28.74
N ALA A 152 -16.28 23.73 -29.22
CA ALA A 152 -17.52 24.46 -29.46
C ALA A 152 -18.45 23.70 -30.41
N GLY A 153 -19.70 23.50 -29.98
CA GLY A 153 -20.73 22.78 -30.77
C GLY A 153 -20.87 21.30 -30.43
N TYR A 154 -20.03 20.76 -29.54
CA TYR A 154 -20.13 19.38 -29.07
C TYR A 154 -20.84 19.31 -27.70
N ILE A 155 -21.63 18.25 -27.53
CA ILE A 155 -22.24 17.84 -26.25
C ILE A 155 -21.87 16.39 -25.98
N VAL A 156 -22.00 15.95 -24.74
CA VAL A 156 -21.81 14.56 -24.34
C VAL A 156 -22.86 13.67 -25.02
N THR A 157 -22.45 12.50 -25.50
CA THR A 157 -23.29 11.55 -26.25
C THR A 157 -24.15 10.69 -25.31
N THR A 158 -24.89 9.71 -25.84
CA THR A 158 -25.66 8.75 -25.04
C THR A 158 -24.75 7.77 -24.31
N GLN A 159 -24.95 7.65 -22.99
CA GLN A 159 -24.18 6.79 -22.11
C GLN A 159 -24.56 5.31 -22.22
N ASP A 160 -23.66 4.43 -21.77
CA ASP A 160 -23.88 2.99 -21.55
C ASP A 160 -24.38 2.23 -22.80
N GLN A 161 -23.93 2.66 -23.98
CA GLN A 161 -24.26 2.00 -25.25
C GLN A 161 -23.09 1.11 -25.69
N GLY A 162 -23.13 -0.18 -25.36
CA GLY A 162 -22.11 -1.13 -25.83
C GLY A 162 -21.59 -2.06 -24.74
N ALA A 163 -20.31 -2.41 -24.84
CA ALA A 163 -19.57 -3.04 -23.76
C ALA A 163 -18.86 -1.95 -22.96
N ASP A 164 -18.68 -2.17 -21.65
CA ASP A 164 -18.11 -1.24 -20.64
C ASP A 164 -16.72 -0.69 -21.02
N ASP A 165 -15.99 -1.36 -21.92
CA ASP A 165 -14.68 -0.91 -22.41
C ASP A 165 -14.77 -0.08 -23.71
N LYS A 166 -15.99 0.21 -24.18
CA LYS A 166 -16.28 0.80 -25.49
C LYS A 166 -17.51 1.71 -25.51
N ASP A 167 -18.14 1.97 -24.38
CA ASP A 167 -19.26 2.88 -24.27
C ASP A 167 -18.86 4.20 -23.59
N SER A 168 -19.76 5.18 -23.64
CA SER A 168 -19.56 6.47 -22.98
C SER A 168 -20.00 6.43 -21.52
N ASP A 169 -19.05 6.66 -20.59
CA ASP A 169 -19.32 6.83 -19.14
C ASP A 169 -19.64 8.29 -18.74
N GLY A 170 -19.39 9.24 -19.66
CA GLY A 170 -19.40 10.68 -19.41
C GLY A 170 -20.77 11.32 -19.49
#